data_AF-R9K5U3-F1
#
_entry.id   AF-R9K5U3-F1
#
_cell.length_a   1.000
_cell.length_b   1.000
_cell.length_c   1.000
_cell.angle_alpha   90.00
_cell.angle_beta   90.00
_cell.angle_gamma   90.00
#
_symmetry.space_group_name_H-M   'P 1'
#
loop_
_entity.id
_entity.type
_entity.pdbx_description
1 polymer ?
#
loop_
_entity_poly.entity_id
_entity_poly.type
_entity_poly.pdbx_seq_one_letter_code
_entity_poly.pdbx_strand_id
1 'polypeptide(L)' 'MQNNELLNHLDKLHTTELGVERIKRNLALDTDHVVDWCRNMIPSVEASMWRR' A
#
# COMPACT_ATOMS: atom_id res chain seq x y z
N MET A 1 -13.58 15.47 -12.23
CA MET A 1 -12.46 14.66 -11.73
C MET A 1 -13.02 13.33 -11.29
N GLN A 2 -12.45 12.22 -11.74
CA GLN A 2 -12.98 10.88 -11.47
C GLN A 2 -12.84 10.60 -9.96
N ASN A 3 -13.94 10.30 -9.29
CA ASN A 3 -13.96 10.06 -7.86
C ASN A 3 -13.42 8.65 -7.57
N ASN A 4 -12.11 8.52 -7.33
CA ASN A 4 -11.52 7.24 -6.98
C ASN A 4 -11.61 7.05 -5.45
N GLU A 5 -12.63 6.32 -5.03
CA GLU A 5 -12.92 6.08 -3.61
C GLU A 5 -11.77 5.42 -2.85
N LEU A 6 -10.93 4.63 -3.53
CA LEU A 6 -9.74 4.04 -2.92
C LEU A 6 -8.72 5.13 -2.57
N LEU A 7 -8.41 6.01 -3.53
CA LEU A 7 -7.43 7.09 -3.34
C LEU A 7 -7.88 8.09 -2.27
N ASN A 8 -9.18 8.38 -2.20
CA ASN A 8 -9.75 9.27 -1.21
C ASN A 8 -9.67 8.76 0.23
N HIS A 9 -9.41 7.47 0.43
CA HIS A 9 -9.43 6.81 1.73
C HIS A 9 -8.10 6.16 2.12
N LEU A 10 -7.00 6.55 1.46
CA LEU A 10 -5.67 6.02 1.78
C LEU A 10 -5.21 6.35 3.21
N ASP A 11 -5.72 7.42 3.79
CA ASP A 11 -5.52 7.79 5.20
C ASP A 11 -6.01 6.71 6.17
N LYS A 12 -7.07 5.97 5.78
CA LYS A 12 -7.63 4.87 6.57
C LYS A 12 -6.84 3.57 6.44
N LEU A 13 -5.81 3.51 5.59
CA LEU A 13 -4.96 2.33 5.45
C LEU A 13 -4.18 2.10 6.74
N HIS A 14 -4.44 0.95 7.35
CA HIS A 14 -3.76 0.46 8.53
C HIS A 14 -3.56 -1.05 8.39
N THR A 15 -2.65 -1.60 9.17
CA THR A 15 -2.39 -3.05 9.19
C THR A 15 -2.05 -3.48 10.61
N THR A 16 -1.98 -4.78 10.85
CA THR A 16 -1.53 -5.35 12.13
C THR A 16 -0.02 -5.53 12.13
N GLU A 17 0.60 -5.75 13.28
CA GLU A 17 2.05 -6.05 13.38
C GLU A 17 2.45 -7.24 12.50
N LEU A 18 1.68 -8.33 12.54
CA LEU A 18 1.90 -9.48 11.64
C LEU A 18 1.68 -9.12 10.17
N GLY A 19 0.79 -8.18 9.89
CA GLY A 19 0.57 -7.62 8.55
C GLY A 19 1.79 -6.86 8.03
N VAL A 20 2.42 -6.03 8.87
CA VAL A 20 3.69 -5.34 8.56
C VAL A 20 4.74 -6.36 8.14
N GLU A 21 4.97 -7.39 8.95
CA GLU A 21 6.01 -8.39 8.68
C GLU A 21 5.76 -9.19 7.40
N ARG A 22 4.50 -9.54 7.11
CA ARG A 22 4.13 -10.20 5.86
C ARG A 22 4.41 -9.32 4.64
N ILE A 23 4.06 -8.04 4.72
CA ILE A 23 4.26 -7.10 3.62
C ILE A 23 5.76 -6.86 3.40
N LYS A 24 6.55 -6.61 4.45
CA LYS A 24 8.01 -6.48 4.35
C LYS A 24 8.63 -7.66 3.63
N ARG A 25 8.28 -8.87 4.03
CA ARG A 25 8.81 -10.10 3.41
C ARG A 25 8.43 -10.22 1.93
N ASN A 26 7.16 -9.98 1.59
CA ASN A 26 6.67 -10.15 0.23
C ASN A 26 7.22 -9.11 -0.74
N LEU A 27 7.46 -7.89 -0.24
CA LEU A 27 7.95 -6.76 -1.03
C LEU A 27 9.44 -6.49 -0.85
N ALA A 28 10.14 -7.34 -0.07
CA ALA A 28 11.55 -7.17 0.30
C ALA A 28 11.88 -5.75 0.81
N LEU A 29 11.05 -5.21 1.70
CA LEU A 29 11.22 -3.88 2.26
C LEU A 29 12.10 -3.91 3.51
N ASP A 30 13.03 -2.96 3.58
CA ASP A 30 13.87 -2.68 4.76
C ASP A 30 13.43 -1.37 5.41
N THR A 31 12.17 -1.31 5.84
CA THR A 31 11.62 -0.15 6.55
C THR A 31 10.48 -0.57 7.46
N ASP A 32 10.40 0.03 8.65
CA ASP A 32 9.28 -0.13 9.58
C ASP A 32 8.06 0.71 9.17
N HIS A 33 8.24 1.69 8.28
CA HIS A 33 7.19 2.58 7.76
C HIS A 33 6.41 1.95 6.59
N VAL A 34 6.04 0.69 6.72
CA VAL A 34 5.42 -0.10 5.64
C VAL A 34 4.10 0.51 5.15
N VAL A 35 3.27 1.00 6.06
CA VAL A 35 1.97 1.59 5.70
C VAL A 35 2.16 2.88 4.90
N ASP A 36 3.16 3.71 5.26
CA ASP A 36 3.49 4.92 4.52
C ASP A 36 4.06 4.59 3.15
N TRP A 37 4.90 3.57 3.06
CA TRP A 37 5.38 3.05 1.78
C TRP A 37 4.21 2.65 0.88
N CYS A 38 3.25 1.87 1.40
CA CYS A 38 2.06 1.48 0.63
C CYS A 38 1.21 2.68 0.21
N ARG A 39 1.00 3.68 1.09
CA ARG A 39 0.26 4.91 0.76
C ARG A 39 0.89 5.67 -0.40
N ASN A 40 2.22 5.67 -0.53
CA ASN A 40 2.93 6.32 -1.64
C ASN A 40 2.87 5.52 -2.94
N MET A 41 2.83 4.19 -2.86
CA MET A 41 2.87 3.31 -4.03
C MET A 41 1.51 3.13 -4.70
N ILE A 42 0.41 3.06 -3.93
CA ILE A 42 -0.95 2.87 -4.47
C ILE A 42 -1.36 3.95 -5.50
N PRO A 43 -1.12 5.26 -5.29
CA PRO A 43 -1.47 6.29 -6.27
C PRO A 43 -0.46 6.43 -7.42
N SER A 44 0.65 5.67 -7.41
CA SER A 44 1.68 5.79 -8.45
C SER A 44 1.10 5.49 -9.84
N VAL A 45 1.51 6.25 -10.85
CA VAL A 45 1.16 5.99 -12.26
C VAL A 45 1.71 4.66 -12.77
N GLU A 46 2.74 4.14 -12.10
CA GLU A 46 3.35 2.83 -12.37
C GLU A 46 2.59 1.69 -11.68
N ALA A 47 1.61 2.00 -10.81
CA ALA A 47 0.84 0.98 -10.12
C ALA A 47 -0.01 0.19 -11.12
N SER A 48 0.22 -1.12 -11.14
CA SER A 48 -0.46 -2.05 -12.04
C SER A 48 -1.11 -3.17 -11.23
N MET A 49 -2.38 -3.47 -11.50
CA MET A 49 -3.11 -4.57 -10.87
C MET A 49 -3.47 -5.61 -11.92
N TRP A 50 -3.11 -6.87 -11.67
CA TRP A 50 -3.55 -8.00 -12.48
C TRP A 50 -3.92 -9.18 -11.57
N ARG A 51 -4.93 -9.94 -11.98
CA ARG A 51 -5.28 -11.21 -11.37
C ARG A 51 -4.83 -12.31 -12.33
N ARG A 52 -4.01 -13.25 -11.85
CA ARG A 52 -3.71 -14.48 -12.59
C ARG A 52 -4.88 -15.45 -12.50
#